data_AF-G2R2L2-F1
#
_entry.id   AF-G2R2L2-F1
#
_cell.length_a   1.000
_cell.length_b   1.000
_cell.length_c   1.000
_cell.angle_alpha   90.00
_cell.angle_beta   90.00
_cell.angle_gamma   90.00
#
_symmetry.space_group_name_H-M   'P 1'
#
loop_
_entity.id
_entity.type
_entity.pdbx_description
1 polymer ?
#
loop_
_entity_poly.entity_id
_entity_poly.type
_entity_poly.pdbx_seq_one_letter_code
_entity_poly.pdbx_strand_id
1 'polypeptide(L)'
;IYIYIDDIIIANKNIKEYLKYIKTVLNILDKVYIHISIEKSFVAYPSVRLLSYIVNGEGVAKIDNRIAIFKKLKFPNTLKTLEQYLSIAG
;
A
#
# COMPACT_ATOMS: atom_id res chain seq x y z
N ILE A 1 24.71 8.87 0.35
CA ILE A 1 23.52 8.37 -0.38
C ILE A 1 22.81 7.42 0.57
N TYR A 2 21.58 7.74 0.99
CA TYR A 2 20.77 6.88 1.85
C TYR A 2 19.67 6.24 1.00
N ILE A 3 19.47 4.93 1.13
CA ILE A 3 18.47 4.17 0.38
C ILE A 3 17.38 3.76 1.38
N TYR A 4 16.15 4.14 1.08
CA TYR A 4 14.98 3.80 1.89
C TYR A 4 14.02 2.96 1.06
N ILE A 5 13.44 1.95 1.69
CA ILE A 5 12.32 1.18 1.16
C ILE A 5 11.12 1.55 2.01
N ASP A 6 10.07 2.06 1.38
CA ASP A 6 8.88 2.58 2.08
C ASP A 6 7.98 1.42 2.53
N ASP A 7 7.58 0.54 1.60
CA ASP A 7 6.70 -0.59 1.87
C ASP A 7 7.23 -1.89 1.22
N ILE A 8 7.06 -3.02 1.91
CA ILE A 8 7.29 -4.36 1.38
C ILE A 8 5.99 -5.16 1.52
N ILE A 9 5.53 -5.74 0.41
CA ILE A 9 4.28 -6.50 0.38
C ILE A 9 4.59 -7.93 -0.04
N ILE A 10 4.17 -8.88 0.78
CA ILE A 10 4.27 -10.31 0.49
C ILE A 10 2.84 -10.84 0.45
N ALA A 11 2.45 -11.47 -0.65
CA ALA A 11 1.14 -12.09 -0.81
C ALA A 11 1.32 -13.50 -1.38
N ASN A 12 0.64 -14.48 -0.79
CA ASN A 12 0.56 -15.83 -1.31
C ASN A 12 -0.77 -16.46 -0.89
N LYS A 13 -1.35 -17.30 -1.75
CA LYS A 13 -2.56 -18.08 -1.47
C LYS A 13 -2.31 -19.19 -0.44
N ASN A 14 -1.08 -19.70 -0.34
CA ASN A 14 -0.71 -20.77 0.58
C ASN A 14 0.07 -20.23 1.79
N ILE A 15 -0.44 -20.48 3.00
CA ILE A 15 0.19 -20.02 4.24
C ILE A 15 1.59 -20.60 4.49
N LYS A 16 1.85 -21.85 4.10
CA LYS A 16 3.16 -22.50 4.28
C LYS A 16 4.22 -21.82 3.41
N GLU A 17 3.88 -21.54 2.16
CA GLU A 17 4.76 -20.83 1.24
C GLU A 17 4.92 -19.36 1.63
N TYR A 18 3.84 -18.71 2.09
CA TYR A 18 3.88 -17.35 2.63
C TYR A 18 4.91 -17.22 3.77
N LEU A 19 4.89 -18.14 4.74
CA LEU A 19 5.87 -18.16 5.84
C LEU A 19 7.30 -18.38 5.34
N LYS A 20 7.49 -19.23 4.32
CA LYS A 20 8.79 -19.40 3.67
C LYS A 20 9.28 -18.08 3.06
N TYR A 21 8.40 -17.36 2.35
CA TYR A 21 8.75 -16.07 1.76
C TYR A 21 9.06 -15.00 2.81
N ILE A 22 8.27 -14.89 3.89
CA ILE A 22 8.60 -14.00 5.01
C ILE A 22 10.01 -14.27 5.52
N LYS A 23 10.33 -15.53 5.80
CA LYS A 23 11.66 -15.89 6.32
C LYS A 23 12.77 -15.53 5.34
N THR A 24 12.57 -15.76 4.05
CA THR A 24 13.53 -15.38 3.01
C THR A 24 13.72 -13.86 2.95
N VAL A 25 12.64 -13.08 2.95
CA VAL A 25 12.72 -11.61 2.89
C VAL A 25 13.41 -11.05 4.12
N LEU A 26 13.02 -11.48 5.33
CA LEU A 26 13.67 -11.04 6.57
C LEU A 26 15.17 -11.35 6.58
N ASN A 27 15.58 -12.53 6.11
CA ASN A 27 16.99 -12.89 5.99
C ASN A 27 17.74 -12.01 4.97
N ILE A 28 17.09 -11.55 3.90
CA ILE A 28 17.72 -10.63 2.94
C ILE A 28 17.89 -9.27 3.58
N LEU A 29 16.85 -8.74 4.22
CA LEU A 29 16.87 -7.42 4.88
C LEU A 29 17.94 -7.37 5.98
N ASP A 30 18.08 -8.43 6.77
CA ASP A 30 19.11 -8.57 7.79
C ASP A 30 20.53 -8.51 7.19
N LYS A 31 20.77 -9.22 6.08
CA LYS A 31 22.08 -9.20 5.37
C LYS A 31 22.47 -7.83 4.82
N VAL A 32 21.49 -7.00 4.48
CA VAL A 32 21.73 -5.65 3.94
C VAL A 32 21.52 -4.55 4.98
N TYR A 33 21.37 -4.90 6.26
CA TYR A 33 21.17 -3.97 7.38
C TYR A 33 19.96 -3.03 7.18
N ILE A 34 18.87 -3.56 6.62
CA ILE A 34 17.59 -2.85 6.51
C ILE A 34 16.68 -3.28 7.67
N HIS A 35 16.22 -2.30 8.44
CA HIS A 35 15.32 -2.52 9.57
C HIS A 35 13.87 -2.22 9.19
N ILE A 36 12.95 -3.04 9.70
CA ILE A 36 11.50 -2.85 9.54
C ILE A 36 10.88 -2.35 10.84
N SER A 37 9.88 -1.48 10.72
CA SER A 37 9.13 -0.95 11.86
C SER A 37 8.05 -1.95 12.29
N ILE A 38 8.23 -2.62 13.44
CA ILE A 38 7.28 -3.63 13.95
C ILE A 38 5.88 -3.03 14.13
N GLU A 39 5.80 -1.83 14.71
CA GLU A 39 4.56 -1.08 14.95
C GLU A 39 3.77 -0.73 13.67
N LYS A 40 4.43 -0.74 12.49
CA LYS A 40 3.82 -0.46 11.19
C LYS A 40 3.68 -1.72 10.32
N SER A 41 4.16 -2.87 10.80
CA SER A 41 4.20 -4.11 10.03
C SER A 41 2.93 -4.94 10.27
N PHE A 42 2.34 -5.44 9.18
CA PHE A 42 1.17 -6.32 9.21
C PHE A 42 1.54 -7.70 8.69
N VAL A 43 1.43 -8.74 9.52
CA VAL A 43 1.84 -10.11 9.19
C VAL A 43 0.64 -11.06 9.22
N ALA A 44 0.51 -11.90 8.19
CA ALA A 44 -0.52 -12.95 8.09
C ALA A 44 -1.97 -12.45 8.19
N TYR A 45 -2.25 -11.26 7.65
CA TYR A 45 -3.62 -10.74 7.57
C TYR A 45 -4.35 -11.25 6.32
N PRO A 46 -5.64 -11.64 6.42
CA PRO A 46 -6.44 -12.05 5.27
C PRO A 46 -6.79 -10.88 4.34
N SER A 47 -6.70 -9.65 4.86
CA SER A 47 -6.88 -8.41 4.12
C SER A 47 -6.00 -7.31 4.68
N VAL A 48 -5.36 -6.53 3.80
CA VAL A 48 -4.49 -5.41 4.18
C VAL A 48 -4.86 -4.16 3.39
N ARG A 49 -4.80 -3.01 4.07
CA ARG A 49 -4.94 -1.71 3.42
C ARG A 49 -3.60 -1.33 2.78
N LEU A 50 -3.58 -1.20 1.46
CA LEU A 50 -2.42 -0.74 0.71
C LEU A 50 -2.76 0.58 0.02
N LEU A 51 -2.17 1.68 0.51
CA LEU A 51 -2.47 3.03 0.03
C LEU A 51 -4.00 3.31 0.07
N SER A 52 -4.63 3.42 -1.11
CA SER A 52 -6.07 3.65 -1.28
C SER A 52 -6.85 2.39 -1.66
N TYR A 53 -6.22 1.23 -1.51
CA TYR A 53 -6.76 -0.07 -1.87
C TYR A 53 -6.85 -0.98 -0.64
N ILE A 54 -7.77 -1.93 -0.71
CA ILE A 54 -7.86 -3.09 0.18
C ILE A 54 -7.47 -4.28 -0.69
N VAL A 55 -6.44 -4.99 -0.28
CA VAL A 55 -6.00 -6.23 -0.94
C VAL A 55 -6.44 -7.40 -0.06
N ASN A 56 -7.10 -8.39 -0.65
CA ASN A 56 -7.52 -9.61 0.05
C ASN A 56 -7.37 -10.83 -0.89
N GLY A 57 -7.79 -12.01 -0.42
CA GLY A 57 -7.72 -13.26 -1.20
C GLY A 57 -8.56 -13.28 -2.49
N GLU A 58 -9.52 -12.37 -2.63
CA GLU A 58 -10.41 -12.26 -3.79
C GLU A 58 -9.91 -11.25 -4.84
N GLY A 59 -9.02 -10.32 -4.44
CA GLY A 59 -8.41 -9.36 -5.35
C GLY A 59 -8.11 -8.01 -4.69
N VAL A 60 -8.05 -6.97 -5.52
CA VAL A 60 -7.78 -5.58 -5.10
C VAL A 60 -9.07 -4.78 -5.21
N ALA A 61 -9.61 -4.31 -4.08
CA ALA A 61 -10.75 -3.41 -4.02
C ALA A 61 -10.29 -1.97 -3.77
N LYS A 62 -10.83 -0.98 -4.49
CA LYS A 62 -10.62 0.44 -4.15
C LYS A 62 -11.42 0.78 -2.89
N ILE A 63 -10.83 1.58 -2.00
CA ILE A 63 -11.59 2.14 -0.88
C ILE A 63 -12.57 3.16 -1.46
N ASP A 64 -13.87 2.94 -1.22
CA ASP A 64 -14.97 3.80 -1.68
C ASP A 64 -14.78 5.28 -1.34
N ASN A 65 -13.96 5.59 -0.33
CA ASN A 65 -13.73 6.95 0.12
C ASN A 65 -13.09 7.86 -0.95
N ARG A 66 -12.15 7.36 -1.78
CA ARG A 66 -11.62 8.17 -2.91
C ARG A 66 -12.71 8.43 -3.95
N ILE A 67 -13.48 7.41 -4.31
CA ILE A 67 -14.55 7.52 -5.31
C ILE A 67 -15.63 8.49 -4.81
N ALA A 68 -16.00 8.41 -3.52
CA ALA A 68 -16.95 9.31 -2.89
C ALA A 68 -16.45 10.76 -2.87
N ILE A 69 -15.15 10.99 -2.63
CA ILE A 69 -14.54 12.32 -2.73
C ILE A 69 -14.61 12.83 -4.18
N PHE A 70 -14.20 12.01 -5.17
CA PHE A 70 -14.29 12.38 -6.58
C PHE A 70 -15.71 12.69 -7.04
N LYS A 71 -16.70 11.90 -6.60
CA LYS A 71 -18.12 12.14 -6.90
C LYS A 71 -18.65 13.45 -6.28
N LYS A 72 -18.04 13.93 -5.20
CA LYS A 72 -18.41 15.16 -4.50
C LYS A 72 -17.62 16.39 -4.97
N LEU A 73 -16.57 16.21 -5.76
CA LEU A 73 -15.80 17.34 -6.31
C LEU A 73 -16.65 18.07 -7.35
N LYS A 74 -16.90 19.35 -7.11
CA LYS A 74 -17.42 20.25 -8.14
C LYS A 74 -16.34 20.48 -9.18
N PHE A 75 -16.73 20.56 -10.45
CA PHE A 75 -15.79 20.88 -11.52
C PHE A 75 -15.11 22.23 -11.22
N PRO A 76 -13.77 22.30 -11.28
CA PRO A 76 -13.05 23.49 -10.88
C PRO A 76 -13.39 24.66 -11.82
N ASN A 77 -13.61 25.83 -11.23
CA ASN A 77 -13.91 27.08 -11.92
C ASN A 77 -12.76 28.10 -11.89
N THR A 78 -11.63 27.74 -11.28
CA THR A 78 -10.41 28.57 -11.22
C THR A 78 -9.18 27.72 -11.53
N LEU A 79 -8.11 28.36 -12.00
CA LEU A 79 -6.84 27.68 -12.26
C LEU A 79 -6.30 26.95 -11.01
N LYS A 80 -6.33 27.61 -9.85
CA LYS A 80 -5.85 27.04 -8.58
C LYS A 80 -6.65 25.80 -8.15
N THR A 81 -7.97 25.82 -8.32
CA THR A 81 -8.81 24.65 -8.01
C THR A 81 -8.64 23.54 -9.05
N LEU A 82 -8.30 23.87 -10.29
CA LEU A 82 -7.97 22.89 -11.33
C LEU A 82 -6.63 22.19 -11.03
N GLU A 83 -5.60 22.94 -10.64
CA GLU A 83 -4.30 22.37 -10.24
C GLU A 83 -4.44 21.42 -9.04
N GLN A 84 -5.20 21.83 -8.03
CA GLN A 84 -5.52 20.96 -6.88
C GLN A 84 -6.31 19.72 -7.30
N TYR A 85 -7.29 19.86 -8.20
CA TYR A 85 -8.07 18.73 -8.72
C TYR A 85 -7.19 17.72 -9.45
N LEU A 86 -6.30 18.19 -10.33
CA LEU A 86 -5.35 17.34 -11.07
C LEU A 86 -4.36 16.65 -10.13
N SER A 87 -3.90 17.34 -9.08
CA SER A 87 -3.00 16.75 -8.08
C SER A 87 -3.65 15.62 -7.27
N ILE A 88 -4.98 15.61 -7.12
CA ILE A 88 -5.72 14.54 -6.42
C ILE A 88 -6.04 13.38 -7.36
N ALA A 89 -6.17 13.67 -8.67
CA ALA A 89 -6.47 12.70 -9.73
C ALA A 89 -5.27 11.86 -10.19
N GLY A 90 -4.04 12.37 -10.03
CA GLY A 90 -2.80 11.60 -10.16
C GLY A 90 -2.60 10.58 -9.05
#